data_AF-A0A6P7U5S9-F1
#
_entry.id   AF-A0A6P7U5S9-F1
#
_cell.length_a   1.000
_cell.length_b   1.000
_cell.length_c   1.000
_cell.angle_alpha   90.00
_cell.angle_beta   90.00
_cell.angle_gamma   90.00
#
_symmetry.space_group_name_H-M   'P 1'
#
loop_
_entity.id
_entity.type
_entity.pdbx_description
1 polymer ?
#
loop_
_entity_poly.entity_id
_entity_poly.type
_entity_poly.pdbx_seq_one_letter_code
_entity_poly.pdbx_strand_id
1 'polypeptide(L)'
;FLVLFRYIYFPVLFILNVFLNCFRYRLLWLLLVLLCLGLMSYQIIDRIIYYYSWPVTVNVDINYNKTLIFPSVTICNQNAFRATKAAELQRYRLLEYIYNNVRYVDSSELERFGYNNITMEELFKSVAHQKEDMIISCMWGSEPCTFKNFEQIYTDHGVCYTYSQLQAGNKYRKALSTGAENGLRLILNVEQYEYMPGPNNAAGIKILMHNEDEFPKVRELGLATPTGAHAFVGLKIISLSNLPKPRGLCSTRDLKYFSMYTPENCEIDCFTTRLNERCNCRLFYMPHKNDYPPVCTLKQQQDCYLPNKAEILDLVRKTCVCPVPCKSLLFEPTVSYATTSTYAVQSLMNRILSTGVKEKFIRAREVTNRMQLKVFNRTRDLLINLENSFRPIKAFFDVDLSNRINSQIEIISNLYNITKEQWALKQDLNKYQIYVTEKNFIRGREAMEERTLKYLGFDFISFVFRMDEQIRSLVDPEIITKNLKDMIYFLINRDCKEHLQKNMKALGNYTELYDSLTNGIPIFRYNIRKF
;
A
#
# COMPACT_ATOMS: atom_id res chain seq x y z
N PHE A 1 -44.92 -30.08 -136.63
CA PHE A 1 -44.45 -29.04 -135.69
C PHE A 1 -44.20 -29.62 -134.29
N LEU A 2 -43.51 -30.77 -134.17
CA LEU A 2 -43.36 -31.51 -132.90
C LEU A 2 -42.04 -32.29 -132.82
N VAL A 3 -40.96 -31.75 -133.41
CA VAL A 3 -39.62 -32.39 -133.41
C VAL A 3 -38.50 -31.46 -132.92
N LEU A 4 -38.75 -30.15 -132.74
CA LEU A 4 -37.70 -29.20 -132.34
C LEU A 4 -37.60 -28.88 -130.84
N PHE A 5 -38.51 -29.38 -129.99
CA PHE A 5 -38.50 -29.05 -128.55
C PHE A 5 -37.71 -30.03 -127.66
N ARG A 6 -37.19 -31.14 -128.21
CA ARG A 6 -36.60 -32.24 -127.41
C ARG A 6 -35.07 -32.25 -127.34
N TYR A 7 -34.37 -31.45 -128.16
CA TYR A 7 -32.90 -31.51 -128.28
C TYR A 7 -32.13 -30.40 -127.55
N ILE A 8 -32.80 -29.42 -126.93
CA ILE A 8 -32.14 -28.31 -126.22
C ILE A 8 -32.36 -28.39 -124.69
N TYR A 9 -33.45 -29.00 -124.22
CA TYR A 9 -33.78 -29.03 -122.79
C TYR A 9 -33.00 -30.07 -121.97
N PHE A 10 -32.63 -31.22 -122.56
CA PHE A 10 -31.97 -32.30 -121.83
C PHE A 10 -30.49 -32.03 -121.47
N PRO A 11 -29.63 -31.46 -122.34
CA PRO A 11 -28.26 -31.13 -121.94
C PRO A 11 -28.22 -29.90 -121.02
N VAL A 12 -29.17 -28.98 -121.10
CA VAL A 12 -29.26 -27.82 -120.20
C VAL A 12 -29.68 -28.26 -118.80
N LEU A 13 -30.64 -29.18 -118.64
CA LEU A 13 -30.99 -29.75 -117.33
C LEU A 13 -29.93 -30.68 -116.75
N PHE A 14 -29.17 -31.41 -117.56
CA PHE A 14 -28.08 -32.27 -117.09
C PHE A 14 -26.84 -31.46 -116.70
N ILE A 15 -26.50 -30.41 -117.46
CA ILE A 15 -25.44 -29.45 -117.09
C ILE A 15 -25.89 -28.64 -115.87
N LEU A 16 -27.15 -28.18 -115.78
CA LEU A 16 -27.68 -27.57 -114.56
C LEU A 16 -27.64 -28.54 -113.39
N ASN A 17 -27.99 -29.83 -113.52
CA ASN A 17 -27.95 -30.80 -112.41
C ASN A 17 -26.53 -31.16 -111.97
N VAL A 18 -25.56 -31.22 -112.89
CA VAL A 18 -24.14 -31.46 -112.57
C VAL A 18 -23.51 -30.22 -111.93
N PHE A 19 -23.84 -29.02 -112.42
CA PHE A 19 -23.46 -27.76 -111.76
C PHE A 19 -24.20 -27.55 -110.44
N LEU A 20 -25.48 -27.92 -110.32
CA LEU A 20 -26.29 -27.85 -109.09
C LEU A 20 -25.81 -28.85 -108.05
N ASN A 21 -25.40 -30.06 -108.42
CA ASN A 21 -24.82 -31.01 -107.47
C ASN A 21 -23.45 -30.51 -106.98
N CYS A 22 -22.56 -30.04 -107.87
CA CYS A 22 -21.30 -29.42 -107.48
C CYS A 22 -21.50 -28.15 -106.62
N PHE A 23 -22.51 -27.33 -106.96
CA PHE A 23 -22.89 -26.13 -106.21
C PHE A 23 -23.52 -26.47 -104.86
N ARG A 24 -24.37 -27.52 -104.77
CA ARG A 24 -24.98 -28.02 -103.52
C ARG A 24 -23.93 -28.58 -102.57
N TYR A 25 -22.95 -29.35 -103.06
CA TYR A 25 -21.83 -29.80 -102.24
C TYR A 25 -20.98 -28.61 -101.77
N ARG A 26 -20.72 -27.61 -102.64
CA ARG A 26 -20.03 -26.38 -102.23
C ARG A 26 -20.82 -25.56 -101.20
N LEU A 27 -22.15 -25.52 -101.28
CA LEU A 27 -23.04 -24.82 -100.32
C LEU A 27 -23.09 -25.55 -98.97
N LEU A 28 -23.13 -26.88 -98.98
CA LEU A 28 -22.99 -27.71 -97.78
C LEU A 28 -21.62 -27.52 -97.10
N TRP A 29 -20.52 -27.53 -97.87
CA TRP A 29 -19.19 -27.23 -97.36
C TRP A 29 -19.08 -25.82 -96.80
N LEU A 30 -19.67 -24.82 -97.47
CA LEU A 30 -19.70 -23.44 -97.00
C LEU A 30 -20.51 -23.29 -95.70
N LEU A 31 -21.67 -23.95 -95.58
CA LEU A 31 -22.47 -23.98 -94.35
C LEU A 31 -21.72 -24.68 -93.20
N LEU A 32 -21.05 -25.79 -93.47
CA LEU A 32 -20.27 -26.51 -92.46
C LEU A 32 -19.08 -25.68 -91.99
N VAL A 33 -18.38 -25.01 -92.91
CA VAL A 33 -17.29 -24.08 -92.57
C VAL A 33 -17.81 -22.88 -91.78
N LEU A 34 -18.95 -22.29 -92.16
CA LEU A 34 -19.57 -21.20 -91.41
C LEU A 34 -20.01 -21.64 -90.00
N LEU A 35 -20.55 -22.84 -89.86
CA LEU A 35 -20.93 -23.40 -88.55
C LEU A 35 -19.69 -23.64 -87.67
N CYS A 36 -18.61 -24.20 -88.23
CA CYS A 36 -17.34 -24.35 -87.53
C CYS A 36 -16.73 -22.99 -87.15
N LEU A 37 -16.76 -21.99 -88.03
CA LEU A 37 -16.32 -20.62 -87.74
C LEU A 37 -17.20 -19.95 -86.66
N GLY A 38 -18.51 -20.20 -86.67
CA GLY A 38 -19.45 -19.72 -85.66
C GLY A 38 -19.18 -20.33 -84.29
N LEU A 39 -18.99 -21.65 -84.21
CA LEU A 39 -18.65 -22.34 -82.96
C LEU A 39 -17.27 -21.93 -82.44
N MET A 40 -16.28 -21.79 -83.33
CA MET A 40 -14.95 -21.32 -82.97
C MET A 40 -14.97 -19.89 -82.43
N SER A 41 -15.69 -18.98 -83.10
CA SER A 41 -15.81 -17.59 -82.63
C SER A 41 -16.56 -17.50 -81.30
N TYR A 42 -17.62 -18.30 -81.10
CA TYR A 42 -18.29 -18.42 -79.81
C TYR A 42 -17.34 -18.90 -78.69
N GLN A 43 -16.57 -19.96 -78.92
CA GLN A 43 -15.61 -20.47 -77.93
C GLN A 43 -14.50 -19.44 -77.61
N ILE A 44 -14.03 -18.70 -78.61
CA ILE A 44 -13.05 -17.64 -78.41
C ILE A 44 -13.64 -16.51 -77.56
N ILE A 45 -14.86 -16.04 -77.88
CA ILE A 45 -15.54 -14.99 -77.10
C ILE A 45 -15.78 -15.44 -75.67
N ASP A 46 -16.27 -16.66 -75.46
CA ASP A 46 -16.47 -17.25 -74.12
C ASP A 46 -15.17 -17.27 -73.30
N ARG A 47 -14.06 -17.72 -73.91
CA ARG A 47 -12.75 -17.75 -73.24
C ARG A 47 -12.19 -16.35 -72.97
N ILE A 48 -12.43 -15.39 -73.85
CA ILE A 48 -12.07 -13.98 -73.64
C ILE A 48 -12.86 -13.41 -72.46
N ILE A 49 -14.18 -13.62 -72.41
CA ILE A 49 -15.04 -13.16 -71.30
C ILE A 49 -14.56 -13.78 -69.99
N TYR A 50 -14.30 -15.08 -69.98
CA TYR A 50 -13.78 -15.78 -68.80
C TYR A 50 -12.37 -15.29 -68.38
N TYR A 51 -11.51 -14.94 -69.33
CA TYR A 51 -10.20 -14.35 -69.00
C TYR A 51 -10.36 -12.98 -68.33
N TYR A 52 -11.26 -12.13 -68.86
CA TYR A 52 -11.54 -10.81 -68.30
C TYR A 52 -12.39 -10.83 -67.02
N SER A 53 -12.98 -11.97 -66.65
CA SER A 53 -13.62 -12.13 -65.34
C SER A 53 -12.63 -12.40 -64.20
N TRP A 54 -11.33 -12.40 -64.47
CA TRP A 54 -10.24 -12.57 -63.49
C TRP A 54 -10.45 -13.72 -62.48
N PRO A 55 -10.74 -14.96 -62.93
CA PRO A 55 -11.00 -16.07 -62.02
C PRO A 55 -9.77 -16.38 -61.17
N VAL A 56 -9.99 -16.63 -59.89
CA VAL A 56 -8.95 -17.01 -58.92
C VAL A 56 -9.32 -18.34 -58.28
N THR A 57 -8.32 -19.21 -58.09
CA THR A 57 -8.44 -20.48 -57.36
C THR A 57 -7.57 -20.43 -56.10
N VAL A 58 -8.04 -21.03 -55.02
CA VAL A 58 -7.29 -21.15 -53.78
C VAL A 58 -6.48 -22.45 -53.82
N ASN A 59 -5.16 -22.34 -53.69
CA ASN A 59 -4.28 -23.49 -53.52
C ASN A 59 -3.97 -23.64 -52.03
N VAL A 60 -4.20 -24.84 -51.49
CA VAL A 60 -3.93 -25.17 -50.08
C VAL A 60 -2.81 -26.19 -50.02
N ASP A 61 -1.65 -25.75 -49.56
CA ASP A 61 -0.48 -26.61 -49.38
C ASP A 61 -0.21 -26.85 -47.90
N ILE A 62 -0.03 -28.11 -47.51
CA ILE A 62 0.29 -28.50 -46.13
C ILE A 62 1.79 -28.77 -46.04
N ASN A 63 2.52 -27.83 -45.44
CA ASN A 63 3.97 -27.93 -45.26
C ASN A 63 4.31 -28.50 -43.87
N TYR A 64 4.87 -29.71 -43.84
CA TYR A 64 5.41 -30.34 -42.63
C TYR A 64 6.84 -29.85 -42.35
N ASN A 65 6.95 -28.60 -41.88
CA ASN A 65 8.24 -28.02 -41.53
C ASN A 65 8.80 -28.64 -40.24
N LYS A 66 10.10 -28.96 -40.24
CA LYS A 66 10.82 -29.46 -39.05
C LYS A 66 10.86 -28.44 -37.90
N THR A 67 10.77 -27.15 -38.22
CA THR A 67 10.75 -26.07 -37.22
C THR A 67 9.73 -25.03 -37.62
N LEU A 68 8.94 -24.56 -36.65
CA LEU A 68 7.96 -23.49 -36.84
C LEU A 68 8.32 -22.30 -35.97
N ILE A 69 8.07 -21.09 -36.47
CA ILE A 69 8.29 -19.86 -35.70
C ILE A 69 7.20 -19.77 -34.63
N PHE A 70 7.60 -19.56 -33.38
CA PHE A 70 6.67 -19.42 -32.27
C PHE A 70 6.12 -17.98 -32.23
N PRO A 71 4.81 -17.78 -32.06
CA PRO A 71 4.21 -16.44 -32.00
C PRO A 71 4.61 -15.70 -30.73
N SER A 72 4.39 -14.39 -30.73
CA SER A 72 4.40 -13.59 -29.51
C SER A 72 3.13 -13.90 -28.71
N VAL A 73 3.29 -14.15 -27.41
CA VAL A 73 2.18 -14.52 -26.52
C VAL A 73 1.95 -13.41 -25.51
N THR A 74 0.87 -12.66 -25.71
CA THR A 74 0.46 -11.58 -24.80
C THR A 74 -0.55 -12.08 -23.78
N ILE A 75 -0.28 -11.83 -22.51
CA ILE A 75 -1.09 -12.27 -21.37
C ILE A 75 -1.53 -11.05 -20.58
N CYS A 76 -2.83 -10.95 -20.33
CA CYS A 76 -3.43 -9.90 -19.51
C CYS A 76 -4.25 -10.51 -18.37
N ASN A 77 -4.17 -9.92 -17.18
CA ASN A 77 -5.11 -10.23 -16.12
C ASN A 77 -6.48 -9.62 -16.47
N GLN A 78 -7.57 -10.34 -16.23
CA GLN A 78 -8.91 -9.79 -16.42
C GLN A 78 -9.18 -8.60 -15.48
N ASN A 79 -8.59 -8.63 -14.28
CA ASN A 79 -8.61 -7.49 -13.38
C ASN A 79 -7.54 -6.46 -13.78
N ALA A 80 -7.96 -5.22 -13.98
CA ALA A 80 -7.05 -4.15 -14.38
C ALA A 80 -6.26 -3.56 -13.20
N PHE A 81 -6.80 -3.61 -11.98
CA PHE A 81 -6.31 -2.85 -10.83
C PHE A 81 -6.18 -3.70 -9.58
N ARG A 82 -5.03 -3.62 -8.91
CA ARG A 82 -4.84 -4.23 -7.59
C ARG A 82 -5.47 -3.38 -6.49
N ALA A 83 -6.41 -3.96 -5.75
CA ALA A 83 -7.12 -3.33 -4.65
C ALA A 83 -6.16 -2.72 -3.61
N THR A 84 -5.13 -3.46 -3.19
CA THR A 84 -4.17 -3.00 -2.17
C THR A 84 -3.39 -1.79 -2.64
N LYS A 85 -2.86 -1.83 -3.87
CA LYS A 85 -2.06 -0.73 -4.41
C LYS A 85 -2.90 0.51 -4.70
N ALA A 86 -4.12 0.31 -5.18
CA ALA A 86 -5.08 1.41 -5.37
C ALA A 86 -5.44 2.08 -4.03
N ALA A 87 -5.59 1.32 -2.94
CA ALA A 87 -5.85 1.87 -1.62
C ALA A 87 -4.64 2.63 -1.05
N GLU A 88 -3.43 2.08 -1.20
CA GLU A 88 -2.17 2.70 -0.76
C GLU A 88 -1.96 4.07 -1.43
N LEU A 89 -2.25 4.17 -2.72
CA LEU A 89 -2.13 5.40 -3.51
C LEU A 89 -3.36 6.33 -3.39
N GLN A 90 -4.33 5.99 -2.53
CA GLN A 90 -5.60 6.71 -2.36
C GLN A 90 -6.47 6.81 -3.65
N ARG A 91 -6.19 5.96 -4.64
CA ARG A 91 -6.88 5.91 -5.95
C ARG A 91 -8.06 4.93 -5.98
N TYR A 92 -8.28 4.14 -4.92
CA TYR A 92 -9.33 3.11 -4.88
C TYR A 92 -10.72 3.66 -5.14
N ARG A 93 -11.13 4.71 -4.41
CA ARG A 93 -12.46 5.33 -4.54
C ARG A 93 -12.68 5.99 -5.89
N LEU A 94 -11.62 6.59 -6.44
CA LEU A 94 -11.66 7.17 -7.80
C LEU A 94 -11.95 6.07 -8.84
N LEU A 95 -11.21 4.96 -8.79
CA LEU A 95 -11.39 3.85 -9.72
C LEU A 95 -12.77 3.20 -9.57
N GLU A 96 -13.22 2.99 -8.33
CA GLU A 96 -14.57 2.52 -8.05
C GLU A 96 -15.62 3.48 -8.64
N TYR A 97 -15.45 4.80 -8.45
CA TYR A 97 -16.38 5.80 -8.98
C TYR A 97 -16.42 5.81 -10.53
N ILE A 98 -15.26 5.72 -11.19
CA ILE A 98 -15.15 5.71 -12.66
C ILE A 98 -15.83 4.48 -13.28
N TYR A 99 -15.68 3.30 -12.66
CA TYR A 99 -16.09 2.03 -13.29
C TYR A 99 -17.35 1.38 -12.71
N ASN A 100 -17.83 1.81 -11.54
CA ASN A 100 -19.06 1.28 -10.93
C ASN A 100 -20.31 2.10 -11.31
N ASN A 101 -20.16 3.39 -11.62
CA ASN A 101 -21.27 4.24 -12.02
C ASN A 101 -21.55 4.13 -13.52
N VAL A 102 -22.80 3.86 -13.87
CA VAL A 102 -23.33 3.80 -15.25
C VAL A 102 -23.33 5.19 -15.94
N ARG A 103 -22.78 6.23 -15.30
CA ARG A 103 -22.82 7.62 -15.79
C ARG A 103 -21.42 8.23 -15.82
N TYR A 104 -21.27 9.16 -16.78
CA TYR A 104 -20.14 10.07 -16.92
C TYR A 104 -19.74 10.65 -15.57
N VAL A 105 -18.44 10.63 -15.29
CA VAL A 105 -17.85 11.25 -14.10
C VAL A 105 -17.86 12.75 -14.34
N ASP A 106 -18.55 13.51 -13.49
CA ASP A 106 -18.52 14.96 -13.57
C ASP A 106 -17.09 15.46 -13.28
N SER A 107 -16.56 16.33 -14.13
CA SER A 107 -15.20 16.86 -13.99
C SER A 107 -15.01 17.66 -12.70
N SER A 108 -16.11 18.18 -12.13
CA SER A 108 -16.15 18.83 -10.82
C SER A 108 -15.79 17.89 -9.64
N GLU A 109 -16.14 16.61 -9.73
CA GLU A 109 -15.78 15.60 -8.71
C GLU A 109 -14.31 15.17 -8.86
N LEU A 110 -13.78 15.12 -10.09
CA LEU A 110 -12.35 14.86 -10.33
C LEU A 110 -11.46 15.97 -9.74
N GLU A 111 -11.93 17.22 -9.83
CA GLU A 111 -11.29 18.38 -9.22
C GLU A 111 -11.26 18.28 -7.69
N ARG A 112 -12.31 17.76 -7.05
CA ARG A 112 -12.33 17.51 -5.58
C ARG A 112 -11.30 16.49 -5.13
N PHE A 113 -11.02 15.49 -5.95
CA PHE A 113 -9.99 14.48 -5.64
C PHE A 113 -8.57 14.91 -6.03
N GLY A 114 -8.39 16.04 -6.74
CA GLY A 114 -7.09 16.55 -7.15
C GLY A 114 -6.40 15.73 -8.26
N TYR A 115 -7.16 15.02 -9.09
CA TYR A 115 -6.61 14.06 -10.08
C TYR A 115 -6.66 14.52 -11.55
N ASN A 116 -6.81 15.82 -11.79
CA ASN A 116 -7.05 16.36 -13.14
C ASN A 116 -5.90 16.15 -14.13
N ASN A 117 -4.66 16.22 -13.63
CA ASN A 117 -3.44 16.15 -14.46
C ASN A 117 -2.85 14.74 -14.54
N ILE A 118 -3.48 13.75 -13.93
CA ILE A 118 -3.02 12.37 -14.01
C ILE A 118 -3.42 11.79 -15.37
N THR A 119 -2.45 11.16 -16.04
CA THR A 119 -2.70 10.42 -17.28
C THR A 119 -3.22 9.03 -16.96
N MET A 120 -4.01 8.47 -17.88
CA MET A 120 -4.46 7.08 -17.73
C MET A 120 -3.31 6.08 -17.71
N GLU A 121 -2.20 6.39 -18.39
CA GLU A 121 -1.01 5.54 -18.34
C GLU A 121 -0.47 5.45 -16.91
N GLU A 122 -0.28 6.58 -16.24
CA GLU A 122 0.22 6.60 -14.87
C GLU A 122 -0.75 5.90 -13.91
N LEU A 123 -2.06 6.13 -14.10
CA LEU A 123 -3.10 5.46 -13.30
C LEU A 123 -3.01 3.95 -13.47
N PHE A 124 -3.11 3.42 -14.69
CA PHE A 124 -3.07 1.98 -14.95
C PHE A 124 -1.73 1.36 -14.53
N LYS A 125 -0.60 1.97 -14.90
CA LYS A 125 0.73 1.45 -14.59
C LYS A 125 0.98 1.34 -13.08
N SER A 126 0.53 2.32 -12.31
CA SER A 126 0.78 2.37 -10.85
C SER A 126 0.03 1.30 -10.06
N VAL A 127 -1.17 0.90 -10.51
CA VAL A 127 -2.05 -0.06 -9.81
C VAL A 127 -2.17 -1.41 -10.51
N ALA A 128 -1.58 -1.58 -11.70
CA ALA A 128 -1.62 -2.84 -12.44
C ALA A 128 -0.97 -4.01 -11.66
N HIS A 129 -1.40 -5.22 -11.98
CA HIS A 129 -0.73 -6.46 -11.58
C HIS A 129 0.71 -6.46 -12.04
N GLN A 130 1.60 -7.11 -11.28
CA GLN A 130 3.02 -7.21 -11.61
C GLN A 130 3.32 -8.61 -12.16
N LYS A 131 4.19 -8.69 -13.17
CA LYS A 131 4.56 -9.97 -13.80
C LYS A 131 5.26 -10.92 -12.83
N GLU A 132 5.99 -10.36 -11.86
CA GLU A 132 6.67 -11.10 -10.78
C GLU A 132 5.68 -11.87 -9.91
N ASP A 133 4.52 -11.27 -9.64
CA ASP A 133 3.47 -11.87 -8.81
C ASP A 133 2.56 -12.79 -9.62
N MET A 134 2.34 -12.46 -10.90
CA MET A 134 1.44 -13.19 -11.78
C MET A 134 2.09 -14.45 -12.37
N ILE A 135 3.38 -14.45 -12.69
CA ILE A 135 4.07 -15.56 -13.35
C ILE A 135 4.90 -16.34 -12.32
N ILE A 136 4.31 -17.39 -11.74
CA ILE A 136 4.97 -18.22 -10.71
C ILE A 136 6.02 -19.14 -11.34
N SER A 137 5.68 -19.76 -12.47
CA SER A 137 6.57 -20.71 -13.16
C SER A 137 6.44 -20.55 -14.66
N CYS A 138 7.58 -20.62 -15.35
CA CYS A 138 7.67 -20.54 -16.79
C CYS A 138 8.68 -21.58 -17.29
N MET A 139 8.28 -22.36 -18.30
CA MET A 139 9.14 -23.28 -19.03
C MET A 139 8.93 -23.11 -20.53
N TRP A 140 10.01 -23.07 -21.28
CA TRP A 140 10.01 -23.11 -22.74
C TRP A 140 10.65 -24.41 -23.18
N GLY A 141 9.84 -25.38 -23.62
CA GLY A 141 10.34 -26.75 -23.75
C GLY A 141 10.89 -27.26 -22.41
N SER A 142 12.14 -27.69 -22.42
CA SER A 142 12.88 -28.11 -21.22
C SER A 142 13.66 -26.98 -20.54
N GLU A 143 13.70 -25.78 -21.12
CA GLU A 143 14.47 -24.65 -20.58
C GLU A 143 13.62 -23.82 -19.60
N PRO A 144 14.12 -23.54 -18.39
CA PRO A 144 13.42 -22.67 -17.46
C PRO A 144 13.44 -21.23 -17.99
N CYS A 145 12.27 -20.59 -18.03
CA CYS A 145 12.15 -19.15 -18.25
C CYS A 145 11.66 -18.46 -16.99
N THR A 146 11.77 -17.14 -16.95
CA THR A 146 11.36 -16.33 -15.80
C THR A 146 10.45 -15.21 -16.26
N PHE A 147 9.80 -14.54 -15.30
CA PHE A 147 9.01 -13.33 -15.56
C PHE A 147 9.81 -12.22 -16.27
N LYS A 148 11.15 -12.23 -16.18
CA LYS A 148 12.01 -11.26 -16.89
C LYS A 148 11.96 -11.40 -18.41
N ASN A 149 11.61 -12.57 -18.92
CA ASN A 149 11.44 -12.82 -20.36
C ASN A 149 10.13 -12.25 -20.92
N PHE A 150 9.32 -11.62 -20.07
CA PHE A 150 8.08 -10.97 -20.48
C PHE A 150 8.26 -9.46 -20.47
N GLU A 151 7.95 -8.84 -21.59
CA GLU A 151 7.96 -7.39 -21.75
C GLU A 151 6.61 -6.81 -21.38
N GLN A 152 6.61 -5.64 -20.73
CA GLN A 152 5.38 -4.96 -20.38
C GLN A 152 4.88 -4.18 -21.59
N ILE A 153 3.63 -4.43 -21.98
CA ILE A 153 2.97 -3.73 -23.09
C ILE A 153 1.63 -3.14 -22.61
N TYR A 154 1.22 -2.03 -23.23
CA TYR A 154 -0.07 -1.42 -23.00
C TYR A 154 -1.03 -1.82 -24.11
N THR A 155 -2.18 -2.37 -23.74
CA THR A 155 -3.19 -2.85 -24.70
C THR A 155 -4.55 -2.21 -24.42
N ASP A 156 -5.48 -2.42 -25.33
CA ASP A 156 -6.90 -2.06 -25.16
C ASP A 156 -7.57 -2.71 -23.93
N HIS A 157 -6.95 -3.74 -23.34
CA HIS A 157 -7.40 -4.42 -22.13
C HIS A 157 -6.77 -3.85 -20.83
N GLY A 158 -5.64 -3.14 -20.92
CA GLY A 158 -4.88 -2.66 -19.76
C GLY A 158 -3.39 -2.91 -19.88
N VAL A 159 -2.71 -3.07 -18.73
CA VAL A 159 -1.30 -3.44 -18.68
C VAL A 159 -1.17 -4.96 -18.82
N CYS A 160 -0.38 -5.39 -19.79
CA CYS A 160 -0.21 -6.79 -20.14
C CYS A 160 1.26 -7.15 -20.31
N TYR A 161 1.52 -8.44 -20.47
CA TYR A 161 2.87 -8.98 -20.54
C TYR A 161 3.02 -9.88 -21.77
N THR A 162 3.99 -9.56 -22.63
CA THR A 162 4.23 -10.27 -23.87
C THR A 162 5.50 -11.11 -23.76
N TYR A 163 5.36 -12.39 -24.06
CA TYR A 163 6.49 -13.26 -24.34
C TYR A 163 6.90 -13.08 -25.79
N SER A 164 8.00 -12.37 -26.03
CA SER A 164 8.45 -12.01 -27.37
C SER A 164 8.80 -13.24 -28.22
N GLN A 165 8.51 -13.12 -29.52
CA GLN A 165 8.92 -14.05 -30.55
C GLN A 165 10.43 -13.97 -30.82
N LEU A 166 11.09 -12.88 -30.43
CA LEU A 166 12.53 -12.67 -30.55
C LEU A 166 13.27 -13.13 -29.28
N GLN A 167 14.37 -13.85 -29.49
CA GLN A 167 15.34 -14.19 -28.46
C GLN A 167 16.49 -13.16 -28.43
N ALA A 168 17.29 -13.20 -27.37
CA ALA A 168 18.50 -12.39 -27.24
C ALA A 168 19.37 -12.51 -28.52
N GLY A 169 19.68 -11.35 -29.14
CA GLY A 169 20.38 -11.29 -30.42
C GLY A 169 19.48 -11.31 -31.67
N ASN A 170 18.21 -10.91 -31.56
CA ASN A 170 17.24 -10.76 -32.66
C ASN A 170 16.98 -12.05 -33.46
N LYS A 171 17.08 -13.22 -32.81
CA LYS A 171 16.76 -14.50 -33.45
C LYS A 171 15.34 -14.92 -33.15
N TYR A 172 14.60 -15.34 -34.17
CA TYR A 172 13.25 -15.89 -34.00
C TYR A 172 13.27 -17.19 -33.20
N ARG A 173 12.44 -17.27 -32.16
CA ARG A 173 12.20 -18.48 -31.39
C ARG A 173 11.46 -19.49 -32.26
N LYS A 174 11.98 -20.73 -32.30
CA LYS A 174 11.42 -21.80 -33.11
C LYS A 174 10.99 -22.98 -32.23
N ALA A 175 9.79 -23.48 -32.46
CA ALA A 175 9.34 -24.76 -31.94
C ALA A 175 9.94 -25.88 -32.81
N LEU A 176 10.68 -26.80 -32.17
CA LEU A 176 11.37 -27.91 -32.83
C LEU A 176 10.45 -29.14 -33.05
N SER A 177 9.42 -29.28 -32.24
CA SER A 177 8.50 -30.42 -32.27
C SER A 177 7.14 -30.02 -31.71
N THR A 178 6.11 -30.80 -32.09
CA THR A 178 4.75 -30.66 -31.57
C THR A 178 4.62 -31.26 -30.17
N GLY A 179 3.70 -30.75 -29.36
CA GLY A 179 3.36 -31.29 -28.04
C GLY A 179 3.35 -30.23 -26.94
N ALA A 180 2.54 -30.43 -25.90
CA ALA A 180 2.36 -29.48 -24.81
C ALA A 180 3.66 -29.23 -24.01
N GLU A 181 4.53 -30.23 -23.94
CA GLU A 181 5.83 -30.14 -23.25
C GLU A 181 6.89 -29.37 -24.06
N ASN A 182 6.73 -29.24 -25.38
CA ASN A 182 7.70 -28.62 -26.28
C ASN A 182 7.39 -27.12 -26.55
N GLY A 183 6.35 -26.58 -25.91
CA GLY A 183 5.91 -25.19 -26.06
C GLY A 183 6.16 -24.34 -24.81
N LEU A 184 5.42 -23.24 -24.71
CA LEU A 184 5.42 -22.36 -23.53
C LEU A 184 4.46 -22.92 -22.47
N ARG A 185 4.98 -23.23 -21.29
CA ARG A 185 4.24 -23.72 -20.14
C ARG A 185 4.31 -22.72 -19.01
N LEU A 186 3.15 -22.28 -18.52
CA LEU A 186 3.04 -21.25 -17.51
C LEU A 186 2.18 -21.74 -16.34
N ILE A 187 2.60 -21.37 -15.13
CA ILE A 187 1.76 -21.43 -13.94
C ILE A 187 1.54 -20.00 -13.48
N LEU A 188 0.28 -19.58 -13.48
CA LEU A 188 -0.09 -18.19 -13.29
C LEU A 188 -0.90 -18.02 -11.99
N ASN A 189 -0.53 -17.02 -11.20
CA ASN A 189 -1.34 -16.52 -10.10
C ASN A 189 -2.15 -15.32 -10.60
N VAL A 190 -3.45 -15.52 -10.77
CA VAL A 190 -4.34 -14.45 -11.24
C VAL A 190 -4.60 -13.39 -10.15
N GLU A 191 -4.16 -13.63 -8.91
CA GLU A 191 -4.32 -12.70 -7.79
C GLU A 191 -5.78 -12.30 -7.59
N GLN A 192 -6.70 -13.27 -7.62
CA GLN A 192 -8.14 -13.00 -7.50
C GLN A 192 -8.51 -12.23 -6.22
N TYR A 193 -7.67 -12.30 -5.19
CA TYR A 193 -7.81 -11.55 -3.93
C TYR A 193 -7.55 -10.04 -4.07
N GLU A 194 -6.87 -9.59 -5.13
CA GLU A 194 -6.62 -8.18 -5.44
C GLU A 194 -7.74 -7.56 -6.31
N TYR A 195 -8.75 -8.34 -6.68
CA TYR A 195 -9.81 -7.87 -7.58
C TYR A 195 -10.63 -6.75 -6.94
N MET A 196 -10.90 -5.72 -7.74
CA MET A 196 -11.75 -4.59 -7.38
C MET A 196 -12.59 -4.16 -8.60
N PRO A 197 -13.63 -3.32 -8.42
CA PRO A 197 -14.39 -2.79 -9.54
C PRO A 197 -13.48 -2.12 -10.57
N GLY A 198 -13.70 -2.45 -11.84
CA GLY A 198 -12.86 -2.00 -12.95
C GLY A 198 -13.55 -2.20 -14.29
N PRO A 199 -12.82 -2.06 -15.42
CA PRO A 199 -13.42 -2.10 -16.76
C PRO A 199 -13.91 -3.50 -17.18
N ASN A 200 -13.54 -4.57 -16.46
CA ASN A 200 -13.91 -5.94 -16.79
C ASN A 200 -14.47 -6.65 -15.54
N ASN A 201 -15.46 -7.53 -15.73
CA ASN A 201 -16.13 -8.26 -14.65
C ASN A 201 -15.76 -9.76 -14.58
N ALA A 202 -14.96 -10.25 -15.52
CA ALA A 202 -14.55 -11.66 -15.57
C ALA A 202 -13.34 -11.91 -14.67
N ALA A 203 -13.17 -13.17 -14.23
CA ALA A 203 -11.97 -13.61 -13.51
C ALA A 203 -11.18 -14.62 -14.32
N GLY A 204 -9.85 -14.50 -14.29
CA GLY A 204 -8.94 -15.29 -15.11
C GLY A 204 -7.95 -14.40 -15.85
N ILE A 205 -7.48 -14.90 -16.99
CA ILE A 205 -6.56 -14.18 -17.86
C ILE A 205 -7.10 -14.16 -19.29
N LYS A 206 -6.66 -13.18 -20.08
CA LYS A 206 -6.75 -13.21 -21.53
C LYS A 206 -5.39 -13.53 -22.13
N ILE A 207 -5.38 -14.36 -23.16
CA ILE A 207 -4.18 -14.76 -23.89
C ILE A 207 -4.41 -14.48 -25.38
N LEU A 208 -3.46 -13.80 -26.02
CA LEU A 208 -3.47 -13.51 -27.45
C LEU A 208 -2.17 -13.98 -28.07
N MET A 209 -2.25 -14.71 -29.19
CA MET A 209 -1.10 -15.05 -30.03
C MET A 209 -1.11 -14.14 -31.25
N HIS A 210 -0.01 -13.46 -31.51
CA HIS A 210 0.11 -12.51 -32.63
C HIS A 210 1.57 -12.46 -33.12
N ASN A 211 1.80 -11.76 -34.23
CA ASN A 211 3.17 -11.49 -34.69
C ASN A 211 3.82 -10.39 -33.84
N GLU A 212 5.15 -10.39 -33.73
CA GLU A 212 5.89 -9.41 -32.92
C GLU A 212 5.57 -7.95 -33.26
N ASP A 213 5.49 -7.61 -34.55
CA ASP A 213 5.25 -6.23 -35.02
C ASP A 213 3.75 -5.86 -35.12
N GLU A 214 2.85 -6.73 -34.65
CA GLU A 214 1.40 -6.57 -34.72
C GLU A 214 0.83 -6.06 -33.40
N PHE A 215 -0.02 -5.03 -33.46
CA PHE A 215 -0.66 -4.44 -32.28
C PHE A 215 -1.62 -5.45 -31.60
N PRO A 216 -1.42 -5.80 -30.32
CA PRO A 216 -2.21 -6.81 -29.64
C PRO A 216 -3.58 -6.26 -29.17
N LYS A 217 -4.64 -6.51 -29.96
CA LYS A 217 -6.04 -6.23 -29.59
C LYS A 217 -6.62 -7.27 -28.63
N VAL A 218 -6.13 -7.31 -27.40
CA VAL A 218 -6.47 -8.35 -26.42
C VAL A 218 -7.93 -8.28 -25.99
N ARG A 219 -8.54 -7.10 -25.93
CA ARG A 219 -9.96 -6.97 -25.55
C ARG A 219 -10.87 -7.69 -26.55
N GLU A 220 -10.62 -7.55 -27.85
CA GLU A 220 -11.45 -8.14 -28.91
C GLU A 220 -11.04 -9.57 -29.27
N LEU A 221 -9.76 -9.82 -29.54
CA LEU A 221 -9.26 -11.09 -30.09
C LEU A 221 -8.70 -12.06 -29.03
N GLY A 222 -8.47 -11.59 -27.80
CA GLY A 222 -7.87 -12.40 -26.74
C GLY A 222 -8.79 -13.50 -26.22
N LEU A 223 -8.24 -14.72 -26.12
CA LEU A 223 -8.89 -15.90 -25.54
C LEU A 223 -8.93 -15.81 -24.02
N ALA A 224 -10.12 -15.92 -23.43
CA ALA A 224 -10.27 -15.94 -21.98
C ALA A 224 -10.06 -17.35 -21.42
N THR A 225 -9.23 -17.48 -20.37
CA THR A 225 -9.08 -18.74 -19.64
C THR A 225 -9.44 -18.55 -18.17
N PRO A 226 -10.24 -19.47 -17.58
CA PRO A 226 -10.65 -19.39 -16.18
C PRO A 226 -9.51 -19.81 -15.23
N THR A 227 -9.66 -19.49 -13.96
CA THR A 227 -8.79 -20.00 -12.89
C THR A 227 -9.14 -21.44 -12.52
N GLY A 228 -8.20 -22.18 -11.92
CA GLY A 228 -8.43 -23.55 -11.41
C GLY A 228 -8.43 -24.67 -12.47
N ALA A 229 -8.04 -24.35 -13.70
CA ALA A 229 -7.93 -25.32 -14.79
C ALA A 229 -6.57 -25.21 -15.50
N HIS A 230 -6.10 -26.33 -16.02
CA HIS A 230 -5.08 -26.39 -17.06
C HIS A 230 -5.72 -26.09 -18.40
N ALA A 231 -5.27 -25.02 -19.07
CA ALA A 231 -5.67 -24.69 -20.42
C ALA A 231 -4.58 -25.18 -21.40
N PHE A 232 -4.95 -26.09 -22.31
CA PHE A 232 -4.09 -26.54 -23.40
C PHE A 232 -4.47 -25.78 -24.66
N VAL A 233 -3.55 -24.96 -25.16
CA VAL A 233 -3.73 -24.16 -26.38
C VAL A 233 -2.90 -24.78 -27.50
N GLY A 234 -3.56 -25.54 -28.38
CA GLY A 234 -2.97 -25.98 -29.63
C GLY A 234 -2.95 -24.83 -30.63
N LEU A 235 -1.89 -24.70 -31.42
CA LEU A 235 -1.75 -23.62 -32.40
C LEU A 235 -1.57 -24.20 -33.80
N LYS A 236 -2.38 -23.71 -34.73
CA LYS A 236 -2.21 -23.92 -36.16
C LYS A 236 -1.75 -22.62 -36.81
N ILE A 237 -0.63 -22.68 -37.52
CA ILE A 237 -0.08 -21.53 -38.23
C ILE A 237 -0.53 -21.59 -39.68
N ILE A 238 -1.14 -20.53 -40.18
CA ILE A 238 -1.64 -20.41 -41.55
C ILE A 238 -0.93 -19.24 -42.22
N SER A 239 -0.19 -19.51 -43.29
CA SER A 239 0.39 -18.48 -44.14
C SER A 239 -0.56 -18.20 -45.29
N LEU A 240 -1.04 -16.97 -45.38
CA LEU A 240 -1.92 -16.51 -46.45
C LEU A 240 -1.14 -15.65 -47.44
N SER A 241 -1.35 -15.90 -48.73
CA SER A 241 -0.80 -15.09 -49.82
C SER A 241 -1.94 -14.68 -50.75
N ASN A 242 -2.36 -13.41 -50.65
CA ASN A 242 -3.43 -12.83 -51.45
C ASN A 242 -2.87 -12.16 -52.72
N LEU A 243 -3.70 -12.08 -53.76
CA LEU A 243 -3.32 -11.48 -55.04
C LEU A 243 -3.69 -9.98 -55.10
N PRO A 244 -2.85 -9.13 -55.73
CA PRO A 244 -3.16 -7.73 -55.94
C PRO A 244 -4.17 -7.53 -57.08
N LYS A 245 -4.65 -6.29 -57.25
CA LYS A 245 -5.51 -5.90 -58.39
C LYS A 245 -4.81 -6.20 -59.72
N PRO A 246 -5.52 -6.66 -60.76
CA PRO A 246 -6.99 -6.79 -60.88
C PRO A 246 -7.58 -8.12 -60.36
N ARG A 247 -6.75 -9.12 -60.04
CA ARG A 247 -7.23 -10.47 -59.65
C ARG A 247 -7.67 -10.59 -58.19
N GLY A 248 -7.15 -9.74 -57.32
CA GLY A 248 -7.61 -9.63 -55.94
C GLY A 248 -7.63 -8.18 -55.48
N LEU A 249 -7.86 -7.99 -54.18
CA LEU A 249 -8.00 -6.68 -53.56
C LEU A 249 -6.90 -6.38 -52.55
N CYS A 250 -5.85 -7.20 -52.49
CA CYS A 250 -4.80 -7.00 -51.51
C CYS A 250 -4.00 -5.73 -51.81
N SER A 251 -3.65 -5.01 -50.75
CA SER A 251 -2.87 -3.78 -50.84
C SER A 251 -2.16 -3.57 -49.51
N THR A 252 -0.97 -2.98 -49.56
CA THR A 252 -0.23 -2.51 -48.40
C THR A 252 -0.28 -0.99 -48.36
N ARG A 253 -0.30 -0.41 -47.16
CA ARG A 253 -0.21 1.03 -46.96
C ARG A 253 0.93 1.35 -46.00
N ASP A 254 1.54 2.50 -46.20
CA ASP A 254 2.51 3.03 -45.26
C ASP A 254 1.76 3.56 -44.03
N LEU A 255 2.20 3.13 -42.85
CA LEU A 255 1.62 3.53 -41.57
C LEU A 255 2.45 4.65 -40.95
N LYS A 256 1.82 5.51 -40.15
CA LYS A 256 2.50 6.66 -39.54
C LYS A 256 3.34 6.25 -38.33
N TYR A 257 2.80 5.33 -37.53
CA TYR A 257 3.38 4.92 -36.24
C TYR A 257 4.00 3.52 -36.25
N PHE A 258 3.70 2.68 -37.25
CA PHE A 258 4.26 1.33 -37.38
C PHE A 258 5.14 1.19 -38.63
N SER A 259 6.08 0.26 -38.59
CA SER A 259 6.95 -0.10 -39.73
C SER A 259 6.30 -1.15 -40.64
N MET A 260 5.54 -2.10 -40.08
CA MET A 260 4.89 -3.18 -40.81
C MET A 260 3.38 -2.96 -40.92
N TYR A 261 2.85 -3.16 -42.13
CA TYR A 261 1.42 -3.13 -42.40
C TYR A 261 0.74 -4.43 -41.96
N THR A 262 -0.17 -4.31 -41.00
CA THR A 262 -1.21 -5.32 -40.69
C THR A 262 -2.57 -4.63 -40.64
N PRO A 263 -3.68 -5.36 -40.84
CA PRO A 263 -5.03 -4.81 -40.65
C PRO A 263 -5.20 -4.12 -39.30
N GLU A 264 -4.68 -4.75 -38.23
CA GLU A 264 -4.75 -4.30 -36.85
C GLU A 264 -3.97 -3.00 -36.65
N ASN A 265 -2.74 -2.95 -37.17
CA ASN A 265 -1.89 -1.76 -37.12
C ASN A 265 -2.52 -0.60 -37.91
N CYS A 266 -3.09 -0.89 -39.08
CA CYS A 266 -3.77 0.12 -39.91
C CYS A 266 -4.97 0.75 -39.19
N GLU A 267 -5.78 -0.07 -38.53
CA GLU A 267 -6.97 0.41 -37.84
C GLU A 267 -6.60 1.29 -36.64
N ILE A 268 -5.64 0.85 -35.81
CA ILE A 268 -5.22 1.61 -34.64
C ILE A 268 -4.41 2.87 -35.01
N ASP A 269 -3.61 2.84 -36.09
CA ASP A 269 -2.89 4.00 -36.62
C ASP A 269 -3.86 5.09 -37.10
N CYS A 270 -4.89 4.69 -37.85
CA CYS A 270 -5.94 5.59 -38.29
C CYS A 270 -6.77 6.12 -37.12
N PHE A 271 -7.16 5.24 -36.18
CA PHE A 271 -7.92 5.65 -34.99
C PHE A 271 -7.14 6.65 -34.13
N THR A 272 -5.84 6.43 -33.93
CA THR A 272 -4.95 7.34 -33.20
C THR A 272 -4.88 8.70 -33.89
N THR A 273 -4.78 8.71 -35.22
CA THR A 273 -4.75 9.94 -36.01
C THR A 273 -6.05 10.73 -35.88
N ARG A 274 -7.21 10.07 -36.00
CA ARG A 274 -8.53 10.72 -35.86
C ARG A 274 -8.79 11.23 -34.45
N LEU A 275 -8.37 10.48 -33.44
CA LEU A 275 -8.51 10.91 -32.05
C LEU A 275 -7.62 12.14 -31.77
N ASN A 276 -6.40 12.15 -32.29
CA ASN A 276 -5.51 13.30 -32.17
C ASN A 276 -6.07 14.55 -32.87
N GLU A 277 -6.64 14.40 -34.08
CA GLU A 277 -7.29 15.53 -34.78
C GLU A 277 -8.45 16.15 -33.99
N ARG A 278 -9.17 15.36 -33.18
CA ARG A 278 -10.35 15.83 -32.45
C ARG A 278 -10.06 16.26 -31.01
N CYS A 279 -9.23 15.51 -30.28
CA CYS A 279 -8.98 15.73 -28.86
C CYS A 279 -7.52 16.12 -28.54
N ASN A 280 -6.64 16.26 -29.56
CA ASN A 280 -5.21 16.58 -29.42
C ASN A 280 -4.44 15.64 -28.47
N CYS A 281 -4.93 14.42 -28.29
CA CYS A 281 -4.33 13.42 -27.41
C CYS A 281 -4.65 12.01 -27.93
N ARG A 282 -3.97 11.00 -27.37
CA ARG A 282 -4.22 9.58 -27.63
C ARG A 282 -4.56 8.81 -26.36
N LEU A 283 -5.20 7.65 -26.49
CA LEU A 283 -5.36 6.73 -25.37
C LEU A 283 -4.00 6.09 -25.03
N PHE A 284 -3.83 5.67 -23.77
CA PHE A 284 -2.51 5.22 -23.26
C PHE A 284 -1.92 4.02 -24.03
N TYR A 285 -2.78 3.14 -24.57
CA TYR A 285 -2.36 1.97 -25.34
C TYR A 285 -2.15 2.25 -26.83
N MET A 286 -2.51 3.44 -27.32
CA MET A 286 -2.38 3.77 -28.74
C MET A 286 -0.91 3.98 -29.12
N PRO A 287 -0.52 3.67 -30.36
CA PRO A 287 0.84 3.86 -30.85
C PRO A 287 1.25 5.34 -30.86
N HIS A 288 2.56 5.57 -30.86
CA HIS A 288 3.14 6.92 -30.93
C HIS A 288 4.53 6.86 -31.58
N LYS A 289 5.00 8.02 -32.03
CA LYS A 289 6.36 8.20 -32.53
C LYS A 289 6.97 9.38 -31.80
N ASN A 290 8.07 9.15 -31.07
CA ASN A 290 8.70 10.16 -30.21
C ASN A 290 7.69 10.80 -29.22
N ASP A 291 6.93 9.97 -28.51
CA ASP A 291 5.88 10.37 -27.55
C ASP A 291 4.75 11.28 -28.08
N TYR A 292 4.64 11.45 -29.40
CA TYR A 292 3.56 12.18 -30.04
C TYR A 292 2.59 11.21 -30.77
N PRO A 293 1.26 11.38 -30.60
CA PRO A 293 0.55 12.34 -29.74
C PRO A 293 0.70 12.07 -28.24
N PRO A 294 0.52 13.07 -27.36
CA PRO A 294 0.57 12.88 -25.91
C PRO A 294 -0.61 12.06 -25.40
N VAL A 295 -0.43 11.33 -24.29
CA VAL A 295 -1.51 10.57 -23.65
C VAL A 295 -2.55 11.52 -23.04
N CYS A 296 -3.83 11.23 -23.26
CA CYS A 296 -4.92 12.03 -22.69
C CYS A 296 -4.86 12.02 -21.15
N THR A 297 -5.07 13.19 -20.55
CA THR A 297 -5.33 13.28 -19.11
C THR A 297 -6.71 12.73 -18.77
N LEU A 298 -6.94 12.39 -17.50
CA LEU A 298 -8.27 11.98 -17.02
C LEU A 298 -9.35 13.00 -17.40
N LYS A 299 -9.06 14.30 -17.28
CA LYS A 299 -9.97 15.38 -17.67
C LYS A 299 -10.28 15.36 -19.16
N GLN A 300 -9.27 15.32 -20.02
CA GLN A 300 -9.47 15.24 -21.47
C GLN A 300 -10.24 13.99 -21.89
N GLN A 301 -10.04 12.87 -21.20
CA GLN A 301 -10.76 11.65 -21.49
C GLN A 301 -12.25 11.75 -21.13
N GLN A 302 -12.60 12.40 -20.01
CA GLN A 302 -14.00 12.61 -19.61
C GLN A 302 -14.68 13.73 -20.39
N ASP A 303 -13.97 14.83 -20.68
CA ASP A 303 -14.55 16.00 -21.33
C ASP A 303 -14.62 15.85 -22.86
N CYS A 304 -13.64 15.17 -23.49
CA CYS A 304 -13.56 15.03 -24.95
C CYS A 304 -13.86 13.61 -25.46
N TYR A 305 -13.10 12.61 -25.00
CA TYR A 305 -13.18 11.27 -25.61
C TYR A 305 -14.48 10.54 -25.29
N LEU A 306 -14.88 10.45 -24.02
CA LEU A 306 -16.05 9.66 -23.61
C LEU A 306 -17.38 10.20 -24.15
N PRO A 307 -17.67 11.52 -24.14
CA PRO A 307 -18.92 12.07 -24.69
C PRO A 307 -18.99 11.87 -26.21
N ASN A 308 -17.86 12.04 -26.90
CA ASN A 308 -17.78 11.91 -28.36
C ASN A 308 -17.45 10.49 -28.83
N LYS A 309 -17.34 9.51 -27.93
CA LYS A 309 -16.84 8.15 -28.25
C LYS A 309 -17.61 7.51 -29.40
N ALA A 310 -18.95 7.58 -29.36
CA ALA A 310 -19.79 6.98 -30.39
C ALA A 310 -19.57 7.62 -31.77
N GLU A 311 -19.48 8.95 -31.82
CA GLU A 311 -19.26 9.70 -33.06
C GLU A 311 -17.86 9.46 -33.63
N ILE A 312 -16.83 9.43 -32.77
CA ILE A 312 -15.45 9.12 -33.18
C ILE A 312 -15.38 7.70 -33.76
N LEU A 313 -16.00 6.72 -33.11
CA LEU A 313 -16.03 5.34 -33.60
C LEU A 313 -16.77 5.22 -34.94
N ASP A 314 -17.86 5.96 -35.13
CA ASP A 314 -18.56 5.99 -36.43
C ASP A 314 -17.70 6.65 -37.53
N LEU A 315 -17.02 7.75 -37.22
CA LEU A 315 -16.07 8.38 -38.13
C LEU A 315 -14.93 7.43 -38.53
N VAL A 316 -14.37 6.70 -37.55
CA VAL A 316 -13.31 5.70 -37.79
C VAL A 316 -13.82 4.59 -38.70
N ARG A 317 -15.01 4.03 -38.44
CA ARG A 317 -15.60 3.00 -39.32
C ARG A 317 -15.79 3.46 -40.76
N LYS A 318 -16.17 4.72 -40.96
CA LYS A 318 -16.40 5.29 -42.30
C LYS A 318 -15.11 5.66 -43.03
N THR A 319 -14.10 6.16 -42.31
CA THR A 319 -12.88 6.72 -42.90
C THR A 319 -11.70 5.75 -42.93
N CYS A 320 -11.56 4.88 -41.94
CA CYS A 320 -10.45 3.95 -41.79
C CYS A 320 -10.71 2.65 -42.55
N VAL A 321 -10.64 2.70 -43.88
CA VAL A 321 -10.74 1.49 -44.73
C VAL A 321 -9.37 0.84 -44.85
N CYS A 322 -9.15 -0.28 -44.16
CA CYS A 322 -7.91 -1.05 -44.19
C CYS A 322 -8.01 -2.24 -45.17
N PRO A 323 -7.23 -2.27 -46.26
CA PRO A 323 -7.25 -3.39 -47.21
C PRO A 323 -6.69 -4.69 -46.60
N VAL A 324 -7.03 -5.83 -47.20
CA VAL A 324 -6.40 -7.10 -46.82
C VAL A 324 -4.93 -7.13 -47.25
N PRO A 325 -4.00 -7.62 -46.42
CA PRO A 325 -2.59 -7.69 -46.77
C PRO A 325 -2.34 -8.76 -47.84
N CYS A 326 -1.33 -8.55 -48.67
CA CYS A 326 -0.94 -9.53 -49.70
C CYS A 326 -0.23 -10.75 -49.12
N LYS A 327 0.43 -10.60 -47.98
CA LYS A 327 1.01 -11.70 -47.21
C LYS A 327 0.65 -11.50 -45.75
N SER A 328 0.12 -12.53 -45.10
CA SER A 328 -0.15 -12.51 -43.66
C SER A 328 0.09 -13.88 -43.04
N LEU A 329 0.44 -13.87 -41.77
CA LEU A 329 0.61 -15.06 -40.96
C LEU A 329 -0.48 -15.03 -39.88
N LEU A 330 -1.37 -16.02 -39.91
CA LEU A 330 -2.46 -16.18 -38.95
C LEU A 330 -2.15 -17.31 -37.97
N PHE A 331 -2.50 -17.08 -36.71
CA PHE A 331 -2.42 -18.08 -35.65
C PHE A 331 -3.84 -18.47 -35.25
N GLU A 332 -4.24 -19.70 -35.54
CA GLU A 332 -5.53 -20.25 -35.13
C GLU A 332 -5.34 -21.12 -33.88
N PRO A 333 -5.77 -20.63 -32.70
CA PRO A 333 -5.70 -21.40 -31.47
C PRO A 333 -6.91 -22.34 -31.30
N THR A 334 -6.65 -23.56 -30.84
CA THR A 334 -7.65 -24.53 -30.38
C THR A 334 -7.45 -24.75 -28.89
N VAL A 335 -8.48 -24.49 -28.07
CA VAL A 335 -8.37 -24.57 -26.61
C VAL A 335 -9.09 -25.81 -26.08
N SER A 336 -8.45 -26.50 -25.14
CA SER A 336 -9.08 -27.55 -24.33
C SER A 336 -8.70 -27.36 -22.86
N TYR A 337 -9.53 -27.86 -21.95
CA TYR A 337 -9.37 -27.62 -20.51
C TYR A 337 -9.40 -28.94 -19.73
N ALA A 338 -8.59 -29.00 -18.68
CA ALA A 338 -8.67 -30.03 -17.64
C ALA A 338 -8.64 -29.37 -16.27
N THR A 339 -9.43 -29.85 -15.33
CA THR A 339 -9.42 -29.34 -13.95
C THR A 339 -8.11 -29.69 -13.26
N THR A 340 -7.54 -28.76 -12.49
CA THR A 340 -6.34 -29.05 -11.69
C THR A 340 -6.70 -29.97 -10.52
N SER A 341 -5.93 -31.06 -10.34
CA SER A 341 -6.17 -32.00 -9.24
C SER A 341 -5.88 -31.38 -7.88
N THR A 342 -6.60 -31.82 -6.84
CA THR A 342 -6.40 -31.37 -5.46
C THR A 342 -4.95 -31.56 -4.98
N TYR A 343 -4.34 -32.70 -5.34
CA TYR A 343 -2.94 -32.99 -5.05
C TYR A 343 -1.99 -31.96 -5.70
N ALA A 344 -2.20 -31.63 -6.98
CA ALA A 344 -1.38 -30.64 -7.67
C ALA A 344 -1.53 -29.25 -7.05
N VAL A 345 -2.75 -28.84 -6.70
CA VAL A 345 -3.01 -27.57 -5.99
C VAL A 345 -2.28 -27.55 -4.64
N GLN A 346 -2.31 -28.63 -3.87
CA GLN A 346 -1.67 -28.68 -2.56
C GLN A 346 -0.14 -28.67 -2.66
N SER A 347 0.43 -29.38 -3.63
CA SER A 347 1.86 -29.31 -3.93
C SER A 347 2.30 -27.91 -4.35
N LEU A 348 1.51 -27.25 -5.20
CA LEU A 348 1.73 -25.86 -5.60
C LEU A 348 1.61 -24.91 -4.41
N MET A 349 0.58 -25.06 -3.57
CA MET A 349 0.39 -24.24 -2.38
C MET A 349 1.57 -24.33 -1.43
N ASN A 350 2.14 -25.51 -1.20
CA ASN A 350 3.35 -25.66 -0.37
C ASN A 350 4.55 -24.91 -0.95
N ARG A 351 4.71 -24.91 -2.29
CA ARG A 351 5.75 -24.13 -2.98
C ARG A 351 5.46 -22.63 -2.98
N ILE A 352 4.20 -22.22 -2.99
CA ILE A 352 3.77 -20.81 -3.03
C ILE A 352 3.75 -20.21 -1.62
N LEU A 353 3.54 -21.00 -0.57
CA LEU A 353 3.58 -20.55 0.82
C LEU A 353 4.95 -19.93 1.19
N SER A 354 6.04 -20.34 0.54
CA SER A 354 7.36 -19.71 0.68
C SER A 354 7.48 -18.33 0.03
N THR A 355 6.55 -17.96 -0.87
CA THR A 355 6.56 -16.69 -1.62
C THR A 355 5.75 -15.57 -0.95
N GLY A 356 5.21 -15.80 0.26
CA GLY A 356 4.47 -14.79 1.02
C GLY A 356 3.05 -14.49 0.50
N VAL A 357 2.51 -15.30 -0.42
CA VAL A 357 1.16 -15.08 -0.99
C VAL A 357 0.06 -15.10 0.08
N LYS A 358 0.22 -15.86 1.16
CA LYS A 358 -0.74 -15.88 2.28
C LYS A 358 -0.89 -14.49 2.93
N GLU A 359 0.22 -13.79 3.15
CA GLU A 359 0.20 -12.45 3.74
C GLU A 359 -0.42 -11.43 2.78
N LYS A 360 -0.08 -11.53 1.48
CA LYS A 360 -0.72 -10.70 0.43
C LYS A 360 -2.23 -10.92 0.38
N PHE A 361 -2.67 -12.18 0.44
CA PHE A 361 -4.09 -12.54 0.48
C PHE A 361 -4.81 -11.91 1.68
N ILE A 362 -4.25 -12.03 2.89
CA ILE A 362 -4.84 -11.45 4.11
C ILE A 362 -4.94 -9.93 3.99
N ARG A 363 -3.86 -9.27 3.54
CA ARG A 363 -3.82 -7.81 3.34
C ARG A 363 -4.85 -7.34 2.33
N ALA A 364 -4.98 -8.02 1.19
CA ALA A 364 -5.94 -7.65 0.15
C ALA A 364 -7.39 -7.86 0.59
N ARG A 365 -7.66 -8.96 1.31
CA ARG A 365 -8.97 -9.22 1.94
C ARG A 365 -9.34 -8.13 2.94
N GLU A 366 -8.38 -7.67 3.74
CA GLU A 366 -8.57 -6.58 4.69
C GLU A 366 -8.89 -5.26 3.98
N VAL A 367 -8.11 -4.89 2.96
CA VAL A 367 -8.33 -3.65 2.20
C VAL A 367 -9.70 -3.66 1.52
N THR A 368 -10.04 -4.74 0.81
CA THR A 368 -11.35 -4.86 0.14
C THR A 368 -12.50 -4.79 1.15
N ASN A 369 -12.38 -5.42 2.31
CA ASN A 369 -13.37 -5.31 3.38
C ASN A 369 -13.48 -3.88 3.94
N ARG A 370 -12.36 -3.17 4.17
CA ARG A 370 -12.35 -1.77 4.64
C ARG A 370 -13.00 -0.82 3.65
N MET A 371 -12.83 -1.07 2.35
CA MET A 371 -13.36 -0.22 1.29
C MET A 371 -14.85 -0.45 1.00
N GLN A 372 -15.47 -1.53 1.47
CA GLN A 372 -16.91 -1.73 1.31
C GLN A 372 -17.71 -0.60 1.99
N LEU A 373 -18.57 0.09 1.22
CA LEU A 373 -19.36 1.23 1.70
C LEU A 373 -20.19 0.92 2.95
N LYS A 374 -20.81 -0.28 3.01
CA LYS A 374 -21.59 -0.72 4.17
C LYS A 374 -20.73 -0.83 5.44
N VAL A 375 -19.52 -1.38 5.30
CA VAL A 375 -18.57 -1.53 6.41
C VAL A 375 -18.07 -0.16 6.84
N PHE A 376 -17.68 0.69 5.89
CA PHE A 376 -17.21 2.04 6.15
C PHE A 376 -18.24 2.89 6.90
N ASN A 377 -19.49 2.91 6.44
CA ASN A 377 -20.57 3.65 7.11
C ASN A 377 -20.79 3.13 8.54
N ARG A 378 -20.83 1.81 8.72
CA ARG A 378 -20.95 1.20 10.06
C ARG A 378 -19.79 1.58 10.97
N THR A 379 -18.54 1.56 10.48
CA THR A 379 -17.38 2.00 11.27
C THR A 379 -17.42 3.47 11.61
N ARG A 380 -17.89 4.33 10.69
CA ARG A 380 -18.08 5.76 10.93
C ARG A 380 -19.11 5.99 12.04
N ASP A 381 -20.25 5.32 11.98
CA ASP A 381 -21.30 5.43 13.00
C ASP A 381 -20.81 4.96 14.37
N LEU A 382 -20.06 3.85 14.40
CA LEU A 382 -19.41 3.37 15.63
C LEU A 382 -18.42 4.40 16.20
N LEU A 383 -17.63 5.04 15.35
CA LEU A 383 -16.65 6.04 15.75
C LEU A 383 -17.32 7.29 16.33
N ILE A 384 -18.40 7.77 15.69
CA ILE A 384 -19.21 8.87 16.20
C ILE A 384 -19.84 8.51 17.55
N ASN A 385 -20.38 7.29 17.69
CA ASN A 385 -20.96 6.81 18.95
C ASN A 385 -19.89 6.71 20.06
N LEU A 386 -18.69 6.24 19.71
CA LEU A 386 -17.56 6.15 20.63
C LEU A 386 -17.11 7.54 21.06
N GLU A 387 -16.93 8.48 20.13
CA GLU A 387 -16.57 9.86 20.42
C GLU A 387 -17.62 10.52 21.34
N ASN A 388 -18.90 10.33 21.06
CA ASN A 388 -19.99 10.82 21.92
C ASN A 388 -19.96 10.19 23.32
N SER A 389 -19.60 8.91 23.44
CA SER A 389 -19.49 8.21 24.73
C SER A 389 -18.27 8.66 25.55
N PHE A 390 -17.16 9.01 24.88
CA PHE A 390 -15.94 9.50 25.54
C PHE A 390 -15.98 11.01 25.85
N ARG A 391 -16.85 11.78 25.18
CA ARG A 391 -17.01 13.22 25.41
C ARG A 391 -17.26 13.60 26.89
N PRO A 392 -18.19 12.97 27.64
CA PRO A 392 -18.40 13.30 29.05
C PRO A 392 -17.21 12.90 29.92
N ILE A 393 -16.54 11.78 29.62
CA ILE A 393 -15.34 11.35 30.34
C ILE A 393 -14.22 12.40 30.16
N LYS A 394 -14.01 12.85 28.93
CA LYS A 394 -13.04 13.92 28.64
C LYS A 394 -13.39 15.21 29.37
N ALA A 395 -14.66 15.62 29.38
CA ALA A 395 -15.11 16.80 30.11
C ALA A 395 -14.86 16.69 31.63
N PHE A 396 -15.06 15.52 32.22
CA PHE A 396 -14.76 15.28 33.64
C PHE A 396 -13.25 15.41 33.94
N PHE A 397 -12.38 14.87 33.09
CA PHE A 397 -10.93 15.00 33.27
C PHE A 397 -10.45 16.44 33.08
N ASP A 398 -10.91 17.13 32.03
CA ASP A 398 -10.42 18.47 31.70
C ASP A 398 -10.92 19.55 32.68
N VAL A 399 -12.18 19.45 33.13
CA VAL A 399 -12.81 20.50 33.95
C VAL A 399 -12.88 20.11 35.43
N ASP A 400 -13.52 18.99 35.75
CA ASP A 400 -13.82 18.64 37.15
C ASP A 400 -12.59 18.18 37.94
N LEU A 401 -11.75 17.34 37.35
CA LEU A 401 -10.55 16.85 38.02
C LEU A 401 -9.54 17.97 38.24
N SER A 402 -9.32 18.82 37.22
CA SER A 402 -8.44 19.99 37.31
C SER A 402 -8.88 20.94 38.42
N ASN A 403 -10.18 21.26 38.49
CA ASN A 403 -10.74 22.11 39.53
C ASN A 403 -10.60 21.49 40.93
N ARG A 404 -10.84 20.18 41.07
CA ARG A 404 -10.65 19.48 42.36
C ARG A 404 -9.21 19.46 42.81
N ILE A 405 -8.25 19.22 41.91
CA ILE A 405 -6.82 19.25 42.22
C ILE A 405 -6.41 20.64 42.68
N ASN A 406 -6.82 21.69 41.96
CA ASN A 406 -6.51 23.07 42.34
C ASN A 406 -7.09 23.43 43.72
N SER A 407 -8.33 23.03 44.00
CA SER A 407 -8.94 23.22 45.32
C SER A 407 -8.19 22.47 46.44
N GLN A 408 -7.74 21.25 46.18
CA GLN A 408 -6.93 20.49 47.17
C GLN A 408 -5.56 21.14 47.42
N ILE A 409 -4.91 21.67 46.37
CA ILE A 409 -3.64 22.40 46.51
C ILE A 409 -3.83 23.63 47.41
N GLU A 410 -4.92 24.37 47.22
CA GLU A 410 -5.24 25.54 48.05
C GLU A 410 -5.46 25.16 49.52
N ILE A 411 -6.22 24.10 49.79
CA ILE A 411 -6.46 23.59 51.14
C ILE A 411 -5.15 23.15 51.81
N ILE A 412 -4.30 22.40 51.09
CA ILE A 412 -3.01 21.93 51.61
C ILE A 412 -2.08 23.11 51.90
N SER A 413 -2.04 24.12 51.03
CA SER A 413 -1.26 25.34 51.23
C SER A 413 -1.70 26.09 52.50
N ASN A 414 -3.01 26.19 52.73
CA ASN A 414 -3.54 26.83 53.93
C ASN A 414 -3.18 26.04 55.20
N LEU A 415 -3.37 24.71 55.19
CA LEU A 415 -2.97 23.83 56.30
C LEU A 415 -1.47 23.90 56.58
N TYR A 416 -0.64 23.99 55.53
CA TYR A 416 0.80 24.18 55.67
C TYR A 416 1.14 25.49 56.38
N ASN A 417 0.48 26.59 56.02
CA ASN A 417 0.71 27.89 56.69
C ASN A 417 0.32 27.84 58.18
N ILE A 418 -0.85 27.28 58.50
CA ILE A 418 -1.31 27.13 59.89
C ILE A 418 -0.33 26.27 60.70
N THR A 419 0.09 25.12 60.16
CA THR A 419 1.02 24.23 60.84
C THR A 419 2.41 24.86 61.01
N LYS A 420 2.87 25.66 60.04
CA LYS A 420 4.11 26.43 60.12
C LYS A 420 4.08 27.46 61.26
N GLU A 421 2.98 28.19 61.40
CA GLU A 421 2.80 29.15 62.51
C GLU A 421 2.81 28.46 63.88
N GLN A 422 2.07 27.35 64.01
CA GLN A 422 2.05 26.56 65.25
C GLN A 422 3.42 25.98 65.60
N TRP A 423 4.18 25.51 64.59
CA TRP A 423 5.53 25.02 64.78
C TRP A 423 6.49 26.14 65.24
N ALA A 424 6.38 27.34 64.66
CA ALA A 424 7.20 28.49 65.06
C ALA A 424 6.93 28.88 66.53
N LEU A 425 5.66 28.96 66.93
CA LEU A 425 5.28 29.23 68.32
C LEU A 425 5.87 28.18 69.29
N LYS A 426 5.78 26.89 68.93
CA LYS A 426 6.37 25.81 69.73
C LYS A 426 7.88 25.96 69.87
N GLN A 427 8.58 26.35 68.81
CA GLN A 427 10.02 26.61 68.86
C GLN A 427 10.37 27.76 69.80
N ASP A 428 9.59 28.84 69.76
CA ASP A 428 9.82 29.99 70.64
C ASP A 428 9.54 29.66 72.11
N LEU A 429 8.49 28.87 72.39
CA LEU A 429 8.21 28.35 73.74
C LEU A 429 9.34 27.44 74.24
N ASN A 430 9.87 26.55 73.41
CA ASN A 430 11.01 25.70 73.77
C ASN A 430 12.25 26.55 74.10
N LYS A 431 12.57 27.56 73.28
CA LYS A 431 13.68 28.48 73.55
C LYS A 431 13.48 29.22 74.87
N TYR A 432 12.25 29.67 75.15
CA TYR A 432 11.91 30.32 76.42
C TYR A 432 12.11 29.37 77.61
N GLN A 433 11.65 28.11 77.51
CA GLN A 433 11.85 27.11 78.56
C GLN A 433 13.34 26.83 78.83
N ILE A 434 14.16 26.68 77.78
CA ILE A 434 15.61 26.51 77.91
C ILE A 434 16.21 27.71 78.64
N TYR A 435 15.87 28.93 78.19
CA TYR A 435 16.37 30.17 78.80
C TYR A 435 16.02 30.26 80.29
N VAL A 436 14.76 29.99 80.66
CA VAL A 436 14.30 30.00 82.06
C VAL A 436 15.10 29.01 82.89
N THR A 437 15.31 27.80 82.37
CA THR A 437 16.06 26.74 83.08
C THR A 437 17.51 27.13 83.30
N GLU A 438 18.18 27.63 82.26
CA GLU A 438 19.58 28.07 82.34
C GLU A 438 19.77 29.25 83.29
N LYS A 439 18.92 30.27 83.20
CA LYS A 439 19.11 31.53 83.95
C LYS A 439 18.58 31.48 85.38
N ASN A 440 17.43 30.83 85.62
CA ASN A 440 16.82 30.84 86.94
C ASN A 440 17.30 29.69 87.82
N PHE A 441 17.53 28.51 87.23
CA PHE A 441 17.90 27.32 88.00
C PHE A 441 19.40 27.05 87.96
N ILE A 442 19.98 26.80 86.78
CA ILE A 442 21.39 26.38 86.66
C ILE A 442 22.33 27.43 87.25
N ARG A 443 22.19 28.69 86.82
CA ARG A 443 23.03 29.78 87.34
C ARG A 443 22.84 30.03 88.84
N GLY A 444 21.62 29.82 89.34
CA GLY A 444 21.30 29.89 90.76
C GLY A 444 22.04 28.84 91.58
N ARG A 445 22.03 27.60 91.08
CA ARG A 445 22.77 26.47 91.65
C ARG A 445 24.27 26.71 91.66
N GLU A 446 24.84 27.10 90.53
CA GLU A 446 26.28 27.38 90.42
C GLU A 446 26.73 28.44 91.43
N ALA A 447 25.98 29.55 91.54
CA ALA A 447 26.29 30.61 92.49
C ALA A 447 26.19 30.15 93.96
N MET A 448 25.25 29.25 94.29
CA MET A 448 25.13 28.68 95.64
C MET A 448 26.23 27.66 95.94
N GLU A 449 26.58 26.79 94.98
CA GLU A 449 27.68 25.83 95.08
C GLU A 449 29.01 26.54 95.35
N GLU A 450 29.30 27.61 94.60
CA GLU A 450 30.52 28.40 94.78
C GLU A 450 30.58 29.07 96.16
N ARG A 451 29.47 29.68 96.60
CA ARG A 451 29.46 30.53 97.81
C ARG A 451 29.24 29.81 99.11
N THR A 452 28.59 28.66 99.11
CA THR A 452 28.18 27.99 100.38
C THR A 452 28.79 26.62 100.55
N LEU A 453 28.64 25.72 99.57
CA LEU A 453 29.10 24.34 99.70
C LEU A 453 30.61 24.20 99.79
N LYS A 454 31.32 24.87 98.87
CA LYS A 454 32.77 24.80 98.84
C LYS A 454 33.37 25.29 100.15
N TYR A 455 32.86 26.42 100.67
CA TYR A 455 33.31 26.99 101.93
C TYR A 455 32.93 26.13 103.14
N LEU A 456 31.73 25.53 103.17
CA LEU A 456 31.30 24.70 104.29
C LEU A 456 32.18 23.45 104.47
N GLY A 457 32.53 22.77 103.37
CA GLY A 457 33.39 21.60 103.40
C GLY A 457 34.80 21.90 103.92
N PHE A 458 35.42 22.99 103.44
CA PHE A 458 36.73 23.41 103.91
C PHE A 458 36.70 23.91 105.36
N ASP A 459 35.65 24.65 105.75
CA ASP A 459 35.48 25.14 107.12
C ASP A 459 35.26 23.99 108.12
N PHE A 460 34.55 22.92 107.72
CA PHE A 460 34.35 21.73 108.55
C PHE A 460 35.65 20.99 108.82
N ILE A 461 36.49 20.79 107.81
CA ILE A 461 37.81 20.14 108.00
C ILE A 461 38.65 20.96 108.97
N SER A 462 38.70 22.29 108.77
CA SER A 462 39.44 23.20 109.65
C SER A 462 38.90 23.17 111.08
N PHE A 463 37.58 23.06 111.26
CA PHE A 463 36.94 22.89 112.56
C PHE A 463 37.32 21.59 113.25
N VAL A 464 37.28 20.46 112.54
CA VAL A 464 37.64 19.15 113.12
C VAL A 464 39.08 19.16 113.63
N PHE A 465 40.02 19.71 112.85
CA PHE A 465 41.41 19.83 113.29
C PHE A 465 41.56 20.73 114.53
N ARG A 466 40.91 21.91 114.56
CA ARG A 466 40.91 22.78 115.74
C ARG A 466 40.31 22.09 116.97
N MET A 467 39.23 21.34 116.79
CA MET A 467 38.57 20.60 117.87
C MET A 467 39.45 19.46 118.40
N ASP A 468 40.12 18.70 117.53
CA ASP A 468 41.06 17.64 117.95
C ASP A 468 42.23 18.23 118.76
N GLU A 469 42.80 19.35 118.31
CA GLU A 469 43.85 20.06 119.07
C GLU A 469 43.35 20.54 120.44
N GLN A 470 42.17 21.15 120.49
CA GLN A 470 41.54 21.62 121.74
C GLN A 470 41.17 20.44 122.67
N ILE A 471 40.70 19.31 122.15
CA ILE A 471 40.37 18.12 122.95
C ILE A 471 41.64 17.45 123.48
N ARG A 472 42.69 17.29 122.66
CA ARG A 472 43.97 16.75 123.13
C ARG A 472 44.57 17.60 124.24
N SER A 473 44.50 18.93 124.11
CA SER A 473 44.95 19.85 125.15
C SER A 473 44.14 19.79 126.46
N LEU A 474 42.94 19.19 126.49
CA LEU A 474 42.16 18.96 127.72
C LEU A 474 42.58 17.69 128.49
N VAL A 475 43.20 16.73 127.80
CA VAL A 475 43.54 15.39 128.32
C VAL A 475 44.96 15.35 128.92
N ASP A 476 45.82 16.30 128.56
CA ASP A 476 47.23 16.35 129.00
C ASP A 476 47.35 16.54 130.53
N PRO A 477 47.88 15.56 131.29
CA PRO A 477 47.78 15.55 132.75
C PRO A 477 48.79 16.45 133.47
N GLU A 478 49.82 16.96 132.80
CA GLU A 478 50.91 17.71 133.46
C GLU A 478 50.71 19.23 133.54
N ILE A 479 49.71 19.83 132.86
CA ILE A 479 49.67 21.30 132.67
C ILE A 479 48.38 22.02 133.12
N ILE A 480 47.34 21.37 133.65
CA ILE A 480 46.01 22.01 133.62
C ILE A 480 45.36 22.25 135.00
N THR A 481 45.26 23.53 135.40
CA THR A 481 44.43 24.00 136.51
C THR A 481 42.94 24.07 136.13
N LYS A 482 42.03 23.92 137.11
CA LYS A 482 40.57 23.80 136.90
C LYS A 482 39.95 24.94 136.06
N ASN A 483 40.42 26.18 136.22
CA ASN A 483 39.92 27.35 135.47
C ASN A 483 40.27 27.32 133.97
N LEU A 484 41.41 26.69 133.59
CA LEU A 484 41.81 26.60 132.19
C LEU A 484 40.93 25.59 131.43
N LYS A 485 40.50 24.50 132.10
CA LYS A 485 39.56 23.52 131.54
C LYS A 485 38.20 24.13 131.22
N ASP A 486 37.67 24.96 132.12
CA ASP A 486 36.39 25.64 131.90
C ASP A 486 36.47 26.64 130.74
N MET A 487 37.60 27.35 130.58
CA MET A 487 37.82 28.26 129.45
C MET A 487 37.88 27.53 128.11
N ILE A 488 38.62 26.42 128.02
CA ILE A 488 38.72 25.60 126.80
C ILE A 488 37.36 24.98 126.48
N TYR A 489 36.62 24.49 127.47
CA TYR A 489 35.25 23.99 127.29
C TYR A 489 34.31 25.08 126.74
N PHE A 490 34.41 26.32 127.23
CA PHE A 490 33.60 27.42 126.74
C PHE A 490 33.92 27.77 125.27
N LEU A 491 35.20 27.74 124.89
CA LEU A 491 35.66 27.94 123.51
C LEU A 491 35.14 26.83 122.58
N ILE A 492 35.29 25.57 122.99
CA ILE A 492 34.75 24.41 122.25
C ILE A 492 33.25 24.55 122.03
N ASN A 493 32.49 24.88 123.07
CA ASN A 493 31.04 25.02 122.98
C ASN A 493 30.62 26.20 122.09
N ARG A 494 31.37 27.32 122.13
CA ARG A 494 31.13 28.47 121.24
C ARG A 494 31.39 28.09 119.78
N ASP A 495 32.54 27.48 119.50
CA ASP A 495 32.94 27.12 118.14
C ASP A 495 31.98 26.06 117.56
N CYS A 496 31.50 25.11 118.39
CA CYS A 496 30.42 24.18 118.01
C CYS A 496 29.13 24.90 117.64
N LYS A 497 28.69 25.90 118.43
CA LYS A 497 27.48 26.68 118.14
C LYS A 497 27.59 27.50 116.86
N GLU A 498 28.73 28.14 116.62
CA GLU A 498 28.96 28.91 115.38
C GLU A 498 28.94 28.01 114.14
N HIS A 499 29.58 26.83 114.20
CA HIS A 499 29.54 25.86 113.10
C HIS A 499 28.14 25.30 112.88
N LEU A 500 27.40 25.01 113.95
CA LEU A 500 26.02 24.56 113.87
C LEU A 500 25.13 25.60 113.17
N GLN A 501 25.33 26.89 113.46
CA GLN A 501 24.59 27.98 112.79
C GLN A 501 24.94 28.12 111.30
N LYS A 502 26.22 27.97 110.93
CA LYS A 502 26.65 27.94 109.52
C LYS A 502 26.03 26.75 108.76
N ASN A 503 26.01 25.56 109.37
CA ASN A 503 25.38 24.37 108.81
C ASN A 503 23.86 24.54 108.61
N MET A 504 23.16 25.12 109.59
CA MET A 504 21.72 25.43 109.45
C MET A 504 21.45 26.42 108.30
N LYS A 505 22.29 27.43 108.12
CA LYS A 505 22.15 28.38 107.00
C LYS A 505 22.40 27.72 105.65
N ALA A 506 23.39 26.83 105.56
CA ALA A 506 23.64 26.05 104.35
C ALA A 506 22.47 25.10 104.03
N LEU A 507 21.88 24.47 105.05
CA LEU A 507 20.70 23.63 104.90
C LEU A 507 19.50 24.44 104.36
N GLY A 508 19.28 25.66 104.87
CA GLY A 508 18.24 26.57 104.38
C GLY A 508 18.38 26.91 102.89
N ASN A 509 19.60 27.22 102.44
CA ASN A 509 19.87 27.49 101.02
C ASN A 509 19.64 26.24 100.14
N TYR A 510 19.95 25.05 100.67
CA TYR A 510 19.71 23.79 99.97
C TYR A 510 18.23 23.46 99.82
N THR A 511 17.43 23.69 100.87
CA THR A 511 15.98 23.53 100.80
C THR A 511 15.38 24.49 99.76
N GLU A 512 15.85 25.74 99.70
CA GLU A 512 15.40 26.72 98.70
C GLU A 512 15.76 26.29 97.26
N LEU A 513 16.95 25.71 97.07
CA LEU A 513 17.36 25.16 95.77
C LEU A 513 16.52 23.94 95.35
N TYR A 514 16.22 23.05 96.30
CA TYR A 514 15.38 21.88 96.06
C TYR A 514 13.93 22.27 95.73
N ASP A 515 13.39 23.24 96.46
CA ASP A 515 12.06 23.79 96.19
C ASP A 515 12.01 24.51 94.83
N SER A 516 13.09 25.18 94.44
CA SER A 516 13.20 25.80 93.10
C SER A 516 13.21 24.75 91.98
N LEU A 517 13.93 23.63 92.16
CA LEU A 517 13.97 22.55 91.17
C LEU A 517 12.59 21.88 91.01
N THR A 518 11.92 21.62 92.14
CA THR A 518 10.69 20.83 92.17
C THR A 518 9.45 21.64 91.85
N ASN A 519 9.37 22.89 92.34
CA ASN A 519 8.20 23.75 92.19
C ASN A 519 8.40 24.84 91.13
N GLY A 520 9.60 24.96 90.55
CA GLY A 520 9.90 25.97 89.52
C GLY A 520 9.95 27.41 90.03
N ILE A 521 10.03 27.61 91.34
CA ILE A 521 10.06 28.95 91.96
C ILE A 521 11.44 29.56 91.71
N PRO A 522 11.55 30.79 91.17
CA PRO A 522 12.86 31.37 90.83
C PRO A 522 13.66 31.76 92.08
N ILE A 523 14.93 31.32 92.14
CA ILE A 523 15.88 31.62 93.23
C ILE A 523 16.25 33.12 93.26
N PHE A 524 16.37 33.73 92.07
CA PHE A 524 16.64 35.16 91.92
C PHE A 524 15.52 35.83 91.13
N ARG A 525 14.98 36.94 91.65
CA ARG A 525 14.06 37.80 90.88
C ARG A 525 14.87 38.69 89.95
N TYR A 526 15.16 38.20 88.74
CA TYR A 526 15.67 39.06 87.68
C TYR A 526 14.53 39.91 87.11
N ASN A 527 14.69 41.23 87.09
CA ASN A 527 13.78 42.11 86.34
C ASN A 527 14.01 41.87 84.85
N ILE A 528 13.12 41.10 84.23
CA ILE A 528 13.11 40.90 82.78
C ILE A 528 12.77 42.25 82.13
N ARG A 529 13.75 42.94 81.54
CA ARG A 529 13.43 43.93 80.49
C ARG A 529 12.92 43.12 79.30
N LYS A 530 11.65 43.34 78.94
CA LYS A 530 10.86 42.62 77.94
C LYS A 530 11.69 42.21 76.70
N PHE A 531 11.59 40.93 76.34
CA PHE A 531 11.93 40.40 75.01
C PHE A 531 10.92 40.90 73.96
#